data_AF-A0A0S6VQN7-F1
#
_entry.id   AF-A0A0S6VQN7-F1
#
_cell.length_a   1.000
_cell.length_b   1.000
_cell.length_c   1.000
_cell.angle_alpha   90.00
_cell.angle_beta   90.00
_cell.angle_gamma   90.00
#
_symmetry.space_group_name_H-M   'P 1'
#
loop_
_entity.id
_entity.type
_entity.pdbx_description
1 polymer ?
#
loop_
_entity_poly.entity_id
_entity_poly.type
_entity_poly.pdbx_seq_one_letter_code
_entity_poly.pdbx_strand_id
1 'polypeptide(L)' 'MMNTVLLDTSVVIALLASEQEQPSLLKILRGYQFVCVESILPEMGNAISAMFKRGRISLQQGLDIIAAFYHRSSISRL' A
#
# COMPACT_ATOMS: atom_id res chain seq x y z
N MET A 1 4.26 -18.02 -17.52
CA MET A 1 3.16 -17.06 -17.27
C MET A 1 3.53 -16.26 -16.04
N MET A 2 3.44 -14.93 -16.10
CA MET A 2 3.48 -14.11 -14.89
C MET A 2 2.12 -14.24 -14.19
N ASN A 3 2.13 -14.52 -12.90
CA ASN A 3 0.90 -14.62 -12.12
C ASN A 3 0.57 -13.22 -11.58
N THR A 4 -0.66 -12.77 -11.77
CA THR A 4 -1.11 -11.45 -11.29
C THR A 4 -1.91 -11.62 -10.00
N VAL A 5 -1.64 -10.77 -9.02
CA VAL A 5 -2.35 -10.71 -7.74
C VAL A 5 -3.03 -9.35 -7.63
N LEU A 6 -4.36 -9.36 -7.49
CA LEU A 6 -5.13 -8.17 -7.17
C LEU A 6 -5.02 -7.88 -5.67
N LEU A 7 -4.59 -6.67 -5.32
CA LEU A 7 -4.45 -6.21 -3.96
C LEU A 7 -5.67 -5.40 -3.51
N ASP A 8 -6.10 -5.67 -2.28
CA ASP A 8 -7.06 -4.84 -1.55
C ASP A 8 -6.38 -3.62 -0.92
N THR A 9 -7.17 -2.57 -0.66
CA THR A 9 -6.74 -1.33 0.00
C THR A 9 -5.97 -1.57 1.30
N SER A 10 -6.46 -2.50 2.14
CA SER A 10 -5.82 -2.78 3.42
C SER A 10 -4.40 -3.35 3.27
N VAL A 11 -4.18 -4.20 2.26
CA VAL A 11 -2.87 -4.81 1.96
C VAL A 11 -1.91 -3.79 1.40
N VAL A 12 -2.38 -2.91 0.50
CA VAL A 12 -1.58 -1.80 -0.04
C VAL A 12 -1.10 -0.88 1.09
N ILE A 13 -1.99 -0.51 2.02
CA ILE A 13 -1.60 0.32 3.17
C ILE A 13 -0.55 -0.38 4.04
N ALA A 14 -0.70 -1.67 4.33
CA ALA A 14 0.26 -2.42 5.14
C ALA A 14 1.66 -2.47 4.48
N LEU A 15 1.70 -2.69 3.16
CA LEU A 15 2.93 -2.68 2.36
C LEU A 15 3.67 -1.34 2.40
N LEU A 16 2.92 -0.24 2.40
CA LEU A 16 3.47 1.11 2.38
C LEU A 16 3.86 1.61 3.77
N ALA A 17 3.12 1.22 4.81
CA ALA A 17 3.37 1.61 6.19
C ALA A 17 4.61 0.91 6.78
N SER A 18 4.92 -0.30 6.33
CA SER A 18 6.02 -1.11 6.84
C SER A 18 7.23 -1.07 5.90
N GLU A 19 8.11 -0.07 6.03
CA GLU A 19 9.38 -0.10 5.29
C GLU A 19 10.26 -1.30 5.65
N GLN A 20 10.11 -1.86 6.86
CA GLN A 20 11.01 -2.87 7.44
C GLN A 20 10.61 -4.34 7.24
N GLU A 21 9.36 -4.68 6.92
CA GLU A 21 8.92 -6.08 6.71
C GLU A 21 9.14 -6.60 5.27
N GLN A 22 9.99 -5.91 4.51
CA GLN A 22 10.23 -6.18 3.10
C GLN A 22 10.88 -7.53 2.78
N PRO A 23 11.79 -8.15 3.58
CA PRO A 23 12.53 -9.31 3.08
C PRO A 23 11.68 -10.56 2.85
N SER A 24 10.78 -10.89 3.77
CA SER A 24 9.93 -12.09 3.73
C SER A 24 8.79 -11.91 2.72
N LEU A 25 8.15 -10.75 2.75
CA LEU A 25 7.07 -10.43 1.83
C LEU A 25 7.60 -10.33 0.40
N LEU A 26 8.65 -9.53 0.13
CA LEU A 26 9.25 -9.46 -1.22
C LEU A 26 9.70 -10.82 -1.75
N LYS A 27 10.10 -11.76 -0.87
CA LYS A 27 10.48 -13.13 -1.25
C LYS A 27 9.27 -13.98 -1.66
N ILE A 28 8.13 -13.85 -0.98
CA ILE A 28 6.85 -14.46 -1.38
C ILE A 28 6.31 -13.81 -2.66
N LEU A 29 6.50 -12.51 -2.77
CA LEU A 29 6.00 -11.66 -3.86
C LEU A 29 6.86 -11.75 -5.13
N ARG A 30 8.02 -12.43 -5.10
CA ARG A 30 8.87 -12.66 -6.29
C ARG A 30 8.12 -13.49 -7.32
N GLY A 31 8.03 -12.97 -8.54
CA GLY A 31 7.40 -13.66 -9.68
C GLY A 31 5.91 -13.34 -9.86
N TYR A 32 5.33 -12.54 -8.96
CA TYR A 32 3.98 -12.02 -9.12
C TYR A 32 4.00 -10.57 -9.59
N GLN A 33 3.02 -10.23 -10.44
CA GLN A 33 2.67 -8.85 -10.72
C GLN A 33 1.57 -8.43 -9.77
N PHE A 34 1.75 -7.32 -9.06
CA PHE A 34 0.69 -6.74 -8.25
C PHE A 34 -0.11 -5.76 -9.11
N VAL A 35 -1.41 -5.72 -8.85
CA VAL A 35 -2.32 -4.73 -9.44
C VAL A 35 -3.34 -4.35 -8.38
N CYS A 36 -3.87 -3.16 -8.48
CA CYS A 36 -5.01 -2.70 -7.69
C CYS A 36 -6.01 -2.00 -8.62
N VAL A 37 -7.23 -1.82 -8.14
CA VAL A 37 -8.29 -1.10 -8.87
C VAL A 37 -8.02 0.40 -8.88
N GLU A 38 -8.55 1.13 -9.86
CA GLU A 38 -8.38 2.59 -9.96
C GLU A 38 -8.93 3.34 -8.74
N SER A 39 -9.90 2.77 -8.02
CA SER A 39 -10.48 3.34 -6.79
C SER A 39 -9.57 3.24 -5.56
N ILE A 40 -8.35 2.71 -5.68
CA ILE A 40 -7.44 2.50 -4.56
C ILE A 40 -7.14 3.80 -3.79
N LEU A 41 -6.94 4.93 -4.47
CA LEU A 41 -6.62 6.21 -3.83
C LEU A 41 -7.74 6.74 -2.92
N PRO A 42 -9.00 6.86 -3.37
CA PRO A 42 -10.09 7.28 -2.49
C PRO A 42 -10.35 6.27 -1.36
N GLU A 43 -10.20 4.97 -1.59
CA GLU A 43 -10.33 3.95 -0.55
C GLU A 43 -9.23 4.05 0.51
N MET A 44 -7.98 4.25 0.09
CA MET A 44 -6.85 4.52 0.97
C MET A 44 -7.11 5.78 1.81
N GLY A 45 -7.57 6.86 1.19
CA GLY A 45 -7.91 8.11 1.89
C GLY A 45 -8.98 7.89 2.97
N ASN A 46 -10.03 7.12 2.65
CA ASN A 46 -11.07 6.79 3.62
C ASN A 46 -10.53 5.94 4.79
N ALA A 47 -9.75 4.90 4.49
CA ALA A 47 -9.14 4.03 5.51
C ALA A 47 -8.18 4.81 6.44
N ILE A 48 -7.30 5.63 5.86
CA ILE A 48 -6.38 6.50 6.59
C ILE A 48 -7.14 7.50 7.46
N SER A 49 -8.18 8.15 6.91
CA SER A 49 -9.04 9.07 7.68
C SER A 49 -9.68 8.37 8.88
N ALA A 50 -10.18 7.15 8.70
CA ALA A 50 -10.78 6.37 9.77
C ALA A 50 -9.74 5.97 10.84
N MET A 51 -8.53 5.59 10.46
CA MET A 51 -7.45 5.27 11.41
C MET A 51 -7.01 6.50 12.21
N PHE A 52 -6.86 7.65 11.54
CA PHE A 52 -6.52 8.92 12.20
C PHE A 52 -7.61 9.36 13.19
N LYS A 53 -8.88 9.37 12.77
CA LYS A 53 -10.03 9.72 13.63
C LYS A 53 -10.16 8.81 14.87
N ARG A 54 -9.66 7.57 14.78
CA ARG A 54 -9.63 6.60 15.88
C ARG A 54 -8.35 6.67 16.72
N GLY A 55 -7.45 7.62 16.46
CA GLY A 55 -6.17 7.77 17.17
C GLY A 55 -5.20 6.61 16.96
N ARG A 56 -5.32 5.86 15.85
CA ARG A 56 -4.46 4.70 15.55
C ARG A 56 -3.16 5.09 14.84
N ILE A 57 -3.18 6.23 14.15
CA ILE A 57 -2.03 6.81 13.44
C ILE A 57 -2.03 8.32 13.65
N SER A 58 -0.86 8.94 13.52
CA SER A 58 -0.73 10.40 13.39
C SER A 58 -1.09 10.87 11.97
N LEU A 59 -1.36 12.17 11.82
CA LEU A 59 -1.57 12.77 10.50
C LEU A 59 -0.35 12.57 9.60
N GLN A 60 0.87 12.73 10.15
CA GLN A 60 2.10 12.54 9.41
C GLN A 60 2.22 11.12 8.87
N GLN A 61 1.95 10.10 9.70
CA GLN A 61 1.96 8.70 9.27
C GLN A 61 0.98 8.46 8.11
N GLY A 62 -0.21 9.07 8.16
CA GLY A 62 -1.18 8.98 7.07
C GLY A 62 -0.68 9.62 5.76
N LEU A 63 -0.06 10.80 5.85
CA LEU A 63 0.53 11.49 4.70
C LEU A 63 1.72 10.73 4.12
N ASP A 64 2.56 10.14 4.97
CA ASP A 64 3.72 9.35 4.55
C ASP A 64 3.28 8.11 3.75
N ILE A 65 2.20 7.44 4.16
CA ILE A 65 1.63 6.30 3.41
C ILE A 65 1.16 6.74 2.01
N ILE A 66 0.49 7.89 1.90
CA ILE A 66 0.05 8.43 0.61
C ILE A 66 1.25 8.81 -0.26
N ALA A 67 2.27 9.47 0.32
CA ALA A 67 3.49 9.84 -0.39
C ALA A 67 4.24 8.59 -0.91
N ALA A 68 4.32 7.54 -0.10
CA ALA A 68 4.92 6.27 -0.49
C ALA A 68 4.19 5.61 -1.66
N PHE A 69 2.85 5.70 -1.71
CA PHE A 69 2.06 5.21 -2.85
C PHE A 69 2.43 5.94 -4.16
N TYR A 70 2.49 7.28 -4.15
CA TYR A 70 2.87 8.08 -5.33
C TYR A 70 4.32 7.84 -5.78
N HIS A 71 5.24 7.68 -4.83
CA HIS A 71 6.64 7.38 -5.15
C HIS A 71 6.78 6.01 -5.81
N ARG A 72 6.05 4.99 -5.34
CA ARG A 72 6.11 3.63 -5.89
C ARG A 72 5.30 3.43 -7.15
N SER A 73 4.17 4.12 -7.33
CA SER A 73 3.40 4.06 -8.59
C SER A 73 4.15 4.69 -9.78
N SER A 74 5.11 5.59 -9.52
CA SER A 74 6.03 6.12 -10.54
C SER A 74 7.12 5.12 -10.95
N ILE A 75 7.34 4.06 -10.16
CA ILE A 75 8.33 3.00 -10.40
C ILE A 75 7.56 1.71 -10.59
N SER A 76 7.21 1.37 -11.83
CA SER A 76 6.42 0.23 -12.34
C SER A 76 6.53 -1.14 -11.61
N ARG A 77 6.26 -1.23 -10.30
CA ARG A 77 6.39 -2.40 -9.41
C ARG A 77 5.48 -2.27 -8.17
N LEU A 78 4.27 -1.80 -8.35
CA LEU A 78 3.13 -2.15 -7.51
C LEU A 78 2.07 -2.81 -8.39
#